data_AF-A0AAN8PAP4-F1
#
_entry.id   AF-A0AAN8PAP4-F1
#
_cell.length_a   1.000
_cell.length_b   1.000
_cell.length_c   1.000
_cell.angle_alpha   90.00
_cell.angle_beta   90.00
_cell.angle_gamma   90.00
#
_symmetry.space_group_name_H-M   'P 1'
#
loop_
_entity.id
_entity.type
_entity.pdbx_description
1 polymer ?
#
loop_
_entity_poly.entity_id
_entity_poly.type
_entity_poly.pdbx_seq_one_letter_code
_entity_poly.pdbx_strand_id
1 'polypeptide(L)'
;MSFLGSIGHLMDSSGLNKVLEEVYGENAVIHMLNGKSYARAIRGHFLVDSELNALVISDEYALPLEVPEENTIIPAEIEKVIELFDRMVSNESSSDEAISSCGDAIQKVQQRIENRKTILKEKPMGELWVQYMTMVDLLRTFIHSERTGNWKLNLWCLSEMVYYFAATGHRNYAKSVQIFLQDMMELEKNNPVIYSMFDMGLFVIRRSNRFWAGLPKDLVNEHTLMRCMKWSGGLTRGRGIMHESQRNRWLLALPICSAVSGSMQELTNLRYETSDQHKEVSPSRIERDNNDAHKILQFLVQNNPFQPSLDMHNLITGEKSEPSLNCHKSYEVGCSIMENAYGNDAYEHSFRKKNEIITMGTAKKGTYRRRISSHR
;
A
#
# COMPACT_ATOMS: atom_id res chain seq x y z
N MET A 1 -6.86 -4.74 1.43
CA MET A 1 -7.22 -4.25 2.78
C MET A 1 -6.35 -4.87 3.87
N SER A 2 -6.14 -6.19 3.88
CA SER A 2 -5.34 -6.86 4.91
C SER A 2 -3.89 -6.38 5.01
N PHE A 3 -3.18 -6.21 3.89
CA PHE A 3 -1.76 -5.84 3.91
C PHE A 3 -1.51 -4.45 4.53
N LEU A 4 -2.40 -3.49 4.27
CA LEU A 4 -2.41 -2.20 4.95
C LEU A 4 -2.61 -2.34 6.47
N GLY A 5 -3.46 -3.28 6.88
CA GLY A 5 -3.63 -3.66 8.29
C GLY A 5 -2.35 -4.27 8.89
N SER A 6 -1.61 -5.08 8.13
CA SER A 6 -0.30 -5.59 8.53
C SER A 6 0.72 -4.48 8.72
N ILE A 7 0.81 -3.52 7.78
CA ILE A 7 1.67 -2.34 7.91
C ILE A 7 1.29 -1.56 9.18
N GLY A 8 0.01 -1.27 9.38
CA GLY A 8 -0.44 -0.53 10.56
C GLY A 8 -0.21 -1.25 11.88
N HIS A 9 -0.37 -2.59 11.91
CA HIS A 9 -0.06 -3.39 13.09
C HIS A 9 1.43 -3.36 13.43
N LEU A 10 2.28 -3.54 12.41
CA LEU A 10 3.73 -3.53 12.53
C LEU A 10 4.25 -2.18 13.03
N MET A 11 3.69 -1.08 12.49
CA MET A 11 4.05 0.28 12.85
C MET A 11 3.29 0.82 14.07
N ASP A 12 2.54 -0.02 14.80
CA ASP A 12 1.79 0.40 15.98
C ASP A 12 2.72 0.98 17.04
N SER A 13 2.44 2.22 17.45
CA SER A 13 3.22 3.01 18.40
C SER A 13 4.66 3.36 17.95
N SER A 14 4.97 3.26 16.65
CA SER A 14 6.23 3.78 16.07
C SER A 14 6.27 5.31 15.95
N GLY A 15 5.10 5.94 15.81
CA GLY A 15 4.96 7.36 15.44
C GLY A 15 4.28 7.58 14.08
N LEU A 16 4.16 6.54 13.24
CA LEU A 16 3.51 6.63 11.92
C LEU A 16 2.09 7.22 11.96
N ASN A 17 1.30 6.90 13.00
CA ASN A 17 -0.05 7.44 13.12
C ASN A 17 -0.03 8.97 13.20
N LYS A 18 0.92 9.54 13.93
CA LYS A 18 1.04 10.98 14.10
C LYS A 18 1.55 11.67 12.85
N VAL A 19 2.50 11.05 12.13
CA VAL A 19 2.90 11.51 10.78
C VAL A 19 1.67 11.61 9.87
N LEU A 20 0.79 10.60 9.88
CA LEU A 20 -0.44 10.62 9.10
C LEU A 20 -1.49 11.61 9.63
N GLU A 21 -1.47 11.92 10.93
CA GLU A 21 -2.37 12.89 11.57
C GLU A 21 -2.08 14.34 11.16
N GLU A 22 -0.89 14.64 10.61
CA GLU A 22 -0.57 15.95 10.04
C GLU A 22 -1.48 16.34 8.85
N VAL A 23 -2.04 15.35 8.17
CA VAL A 23 -2.85 15.54 6.94
C VAL A 23 -4.22 14.89 7.00
N TYR A 24 -4.47 14.04 8.01
CA TYR A 24 -5.76 13.38 8.24
C TYR A 24 -6.21 13.49 9.70
N GLY A 25 -7.51 13.55 9.93
CA GLY A 25 -8.03 13.47 11.31
C GLY A 25 -7.75 12.10 11.96
N GLU A 26 -7.54 12.09 13.28
CA GLU A 26 -7.21 10.90 14.08
C GLU A 26 -8.10 9.67 13.78
N ASN A 27 -9.42 9.85 13.76
CA ASN A 27 -10.37 8.78 13.44
C ASN A 27 -10.14 8.19 12.04
N ALA A 28 -9.76 9.02 11.06
CA ALA A 28 -9.45 8.55 9.72
C ALA A 28 -8.16 7.73 9.71
N VAL A 29 -7.13 8.16 10.43
CA VAL A 29 -5.85 7.44 10.57
C VAL A 29 -6.05 6.07 11.23
N ILE A 30 -6.88 5.97 12.27
CA ILE A 30 -7.24 4.69 12.88
C ILE A 30 -7.85 3.74 11.84
N HIS A 31 -8.75 4.23 10.99
CA HIS A 31 -9.33 3.41 9.93
C HIS A 31 -8.33 3.06 8.82
N MET A 32 -7.37 3.94 8.54
CA MET A 32 -6.30 3.68 7.56
C MET A 32 -5.37 2.57 8.04
N LEU A 33 -4.83 2.68 9.25
CA LEU A 33 -3.89 1.72 9.85
C LEU A 33 -4.53 0.36 10.15
N ASN A 34 -5.84 0.31 10.36
CA ASN A 34 -6.59 -0.95 10.46
C ASN A 34 -7.00 -1.54 9.10
N GLY A 35 -6.56 -0.94 7.98
CA GLY A 35 -6.87 -1.41 6.63
C GLY A 35 -8.34 -1.22 6.19
N LYS A 36 -9.15 -0.48 6.96
CA LYS A 36 -10.59 -0.24 6.70
C LYS A 36 -10.87 0.92 5.76
N SER A 37 -9.88 1.78 5.51
CA SER A 37 -10.00 2.95 4.63
C SER A 37 -8.97 2.88 3.49
N TYR A 38 -9.16 1.95 2.56
CA TYR A 38 -8.20 1.61 1.50
C TYR A 38 -7.64 2.82 0.72
N ALA A 39 -8.51 3.64 0.12
CA ALA A 39 -8.06 4.75 -0.74
C ALA A 39 -7.27 5.82 0.03
N ARG A 40 -7.69 6.17 1.26
CA ARG A 40 -6.95 7.12 2.10
C ARG A 40 -5.64 6.53 2.58
N ALA A 41 -5.64 5.25 2.95
CA ALA A 41 -4.45 4.53 3.43
C ALA A 41 -3.37 4.50 2.35
N ILE A 42 -3.72 4.13 1.11
CA ILE A 42 -2.77 4.15 -0.02
C ILE A 42 -2.14 5.53 -0.19
N ARG A 43 -2.97 6.58 -0.30
CA ARG A 43 -2.44 7.95 -0.43
C ARG A 43 -1.53 8.32 0.73
N GLY A 44 -1.97 8.07 1.97
CA GLY A 44 -1.20 8.39 3.16
C GLY A 44 0.16 7.69 3.20
N HIS A 45 0.19 6.38 2.96
CA HIS A 45 1.45 5.63 2.93
C HIS A 45 2.37 6.09 1.79
N PHE A 46 1.84 6.40 0.61
CA PHE A 46 2.64 6.88 -0.51
C PHE A 46 3.23 8.27 -0.25
N LEU A 47 2.50 9.18 0.40
CA LEU A 47 3.03 10.47 0.81
C LEU A 47 4.15 10.30 1.85
N VAL A 48 3.92 9.48 2.89
CA VAL A 48 4.97 9.22 3.90
C VAL A 48 6.21 8.58 3.28
N ASP A 49 6.04 7.60 2.39
CA ASP A 49 7.14 6.95 1.70
C ASP A 49 7.91 7.89 0.77
N SER A 50 7.21 8.79 0.07
CA SER A 50 7.83 9.87 -0.72
C SER A 50 8.75 10.73 0.15
N GLU A 51 8.26 11.22 1.29
CA GLU A 51 9.05 12.09 2.15
C GLU A 51 10.19 11.36 2.86
N LEU A 52 10.03 10.07 3.19
CA LEU A 52 11.14 9.25 3.67
C LEU A 52 12.23 9.06 2.61
N ASN A 53 11.85 8.83 1.35
CA ASN A 53 12.83 8.78 0.26
C ASN A 53 13.51 10.14 0.06
N ALA A 54 12.79 11.26 0.19
CA ALA A 54 13.38 12.60 0.14
C ALA A 54 14.45 12.80 1.24
N LEU A 55 14.17 12.35 2.48
CA LEU A 55 15.17 12.37 3.55
C LEU A 55 16.42 11.53 3.22
N VAL A 56 16.24 10.33 2.69
CA VAL A 56 17.36 9.43 2.33
C VAL A 56 18.20 10.02 1.20
N ILE A 57 17.56 10.58 0.17
CA ILE A 57 18.23 11.20 -0.97
C ILE A 57 18.97 12.47 -0.54
N SER A 58 18.33 13.31 0.26
CA SER A 58 18.94 14.53 0.81
C SER A 58 20.20 14.23 1.61
N ASP A 59 20.15 13.22 2.47
CA ASP A 59 21.25 12.79 3.31
C ASP A 59 22.40 12.14 2.50
N GLU A 60 22.08 11.29 1.51
CA GLU A 60 23.09 10.65 0.64
C GLU A 60 23.80 11.64 -0.30
N TYR A 61 23.07 12.62 -0.83
CA TYR A 61 23.58 13.55 -1.84
C TYR A 61 23.86 14.97 -1.30
N ALA A 62 23.70 15.19 0.00
CA ALA A 62 23.79 16.50 0.65
C ALA A 62 22.92 17.58 -0.02
N LEU A 63 21.73 17.19 -0.48
CA LEU A 63 20.78 18.09 -1.14
C LEU A 63 19.86 18.77 -0.11
N PRO A 64 19.49 20.04 -0.30
CA PRO A 64 18.50 20.69 0.55
C PRO A 64 17.12 20.03 0.40
N LEU A 65 16.38 19.96 1.50
CA LEU A 65 15.00 19.43 1.53
C LEU A 65 13.95 20.48 1.12
N GLU A 66 14.32 21.75 1.15
CA GLU A 66 13.51 22.86 0.64
C GLU A 66 13.97 23.29 -0.74
N VAL A 67 13.25 24.23 -1.36
CA VAL A 67 13.55 24.73 -2.71
C VAL A 67 15.04 25.08 -2.79
N PRO A 68 15.81 24.44 -3.68
CA PRO A 68 17.25 24.68 -3.78
C PRO A 68 17.50 26.15 -4.07
N GLU A 69 18.40 26.77 -3.32
CA GLU A 69 18.92 28.10 -3.64
C GLU A 69 19.55 28.07 -5.05
N GLU A 70 19.56 29.20 -5.76
CA GLU A 70 20.08 29.30 -7.15
C GLU A 70 21.50 28.73 -7.34
N ASN A 71 22.28 28.60 -6.26
CA ASN A 71 23.65 28.07 -6.26
C ASN A 71 23.78 26.60 -5.83
N THR A 72 22.68 25.87 -5.68
CA THR A 72 22.73 24.47 -5.23
C THR A 72 23.37 23.60 -6.30
N ILE A 73 24.50 22.96 -5.97
CA ILE A 73 25.20 22.05 -6.89
C ILE A 73 24.45 20.72 -6.90
N ILE A 74 23.73 20.45 -7.98
CA ILE A 74 23.04 19.18 -8.19
C ILE A 74 24.03 18.17 -8.78
N PRO A 75 24.17 16.96 -8.20
CA PRO A 75 25.00 15.90 -8.77
C PRO A 75 24.55 15.55 -10.20
N ALA A 76 25.51 15.38 -11.12
CA ALA A 76 25.23 15.15 -12.55
C ALA A 76 24.34 13.92 -12.82
N GLU A 77 24.42 12.88 -11.99
CA GLU A 77 23.50 11.74 -12.10
C GLU A 77 22.04 12.09 -11.74
N ILE A 78 21.83 12.98 -10.76
CA ILE A 78 20.49 13.43 -10.35
C ILE A 78 19.92 14.39 -11.41
N GLU A 79 20.74 15.30 -11.92
CA GLU A 79 20.35 16.22 -12.99
C GLU A 79 19.82 15.46 -14.22
N LYS A 80 20.53 14.41 -14.65
CA LYS A 80 20.09 13.53 -15.75
C LYS A 80 18.76 12.80 -15.46
N VAL A 81 18.50 12.46 -14.21
CA VAL A 81 17.23 11.82 -13.81
C VAL A 81 16.09 12.84 -13.80
N ILE A 82 16.35 14.07 -13.36
CA ILE A 82 15.38 15.18 -13.41
C ILE A 82 15.03 15.52 -14.86
N GLU A 83 16.04 15.73 -15.72
CA GLU A 83 15.83 15.98 -17.15
C GLU A 83 15.01 14.87 -17.83
N LEU A 84 15.22 13.62 -17.40
CA LEU A 84 14.43 12.51 -17.91
C LEU A 84 12.98 12.58 -17.43
N PHE A 85 12.78 12.85 -16.13
CA PHE A 85 11.45 12.99 -15.56
C PHE A 85 10.65 14.10 -16.28
N ASP A 86 11.25 15.27 -16.48
CA ASP A 86 10.60 16.40 -17.16
C ASP A 86 10.22 16.07 -18.61
N ARG A 87 11.09 15.38 -19.35
CA ARG A 87 10.79 14.89 -20.70
C ARG A 87 9.65 13.87 -20.73
N MET A 88 9.60 12.96 -19.75
CA MET A 88 8.52 11.97 -19.65
C MET A 88 7.19 12.62 -19.28
N VAL A 89 7.18 13.56 -18.35
CA VAL A 89 5.96 14.29 -17.93
C VAL A 89 5.42 15.15 -19.07
N SER A 90 6.32 15.76 -19.86
CA SER A 90 5.96 16.57 -21.02
C SER A 90 5.55 15.74 -22.25
N ASN A 91 5.59 14.40 -22.16
CA ASN A 91 5.37 13.46 -23.27
C ASN A 91 6.30 13.70 -24.49
N GLU A 92 7.49 14.26 -24.26
CA GLU A 92 8.46 14.61 -25.32
C GLU A 92 9.38 13.45 -25.70
N SER A 93 9.32 12.33 -24.99
CA SER A 93 10.18 11.16 -25.24
C SER A 93 9.41 9.86 -25.09
N SER A 94 9.75 8.89 -25.95
CA SER A 94 9.27 7.51 -25.77
C SER A 94 9.97 6.84 -24.59
N SER A 95 9.31 5.86 -23.96
CA SER A 95 9.88 5.12 -22.82
C SER A 95 11.20 4.40 -23.16
N ASP A 96 11.41 4.02 -24.42
CA ASP A 96 12.60 3.27 -24.86
C ASP A 96 13.83 4.18 -25.06
N GLU A 97 13.62 5.41 -25.52
CA GLU A 97 14.69 6.43 -25.63
C GLU A 97 15.13 6.92 -24.23
N ALA A 98 14.17 7.04 -23.31
CA ALA A 98 14.39 7.37 -21.91
C ALA A 98 15.33 6.38 -21.21
N ILE A 99 15.03 5.08 -21.35
CA ILE A 99 15.81 3.99 -20.75
C ILE A 99 17.23 3.95 -21.35
N SER A 100 17.36 4.14 -22.66
CA SER A 100 18.66 4.09 -23.35
C SER A 100 19.56 5.28 -23.02
N SER A 101 18.99 6.47 -22.80
CA SER A 101 19.74 7.71 -22.55
C SER A 101 20.19 7.87 -21.09
N CYS A 102 19.39 7.39 -20.13
CA CYS A 102 19.60 7.68 -18.71
C CYS A 102 19.66 6.41 -17.83
N GLY A 103 19.63 5.21 -18.41
CA GLY A 103 19.64 3.95 -17.66
C GLY A 103 20.80 3.85 -16.67
N ASP A 104 22.01 4.23 -17.07
CA ASP A 104 23.19 4.23 -16.19
C ASP A 104 23.04 5.19 -15.00
N ALA A 105 22.43 6.35 -15.21
CA ALA A 105 22.22 7.34 -14.14
C ALA A 105 21.17 6.83 -13.13
N ILE A 106 20.06 6.28 -13.62
CA ILE A 106 19.01 5.68 -12.78
C ILE A 106 19.60 4.53 -11.95
N GLN A 107 20.36 3.63 -12.58
CA GLN A 107 20.97 2.49 -11.88
C GLN A 107 21.97 2.95 -10.81
N LYS A 108 22.79 3.96 -11.09
CA LYS A 108 23.72 4.53 -10.11
C LYS A 108 23.01 5.15 -8.92
N VAL A 109 21.96 5.94 -9.18
CA VAL A 109 21.15 6.57 -8.13
C VAL A 109 20.46 5.51 -7.28
N GLN A 110 19.84 4.52 -7.91
CA GLN A 110 19.20 3.39 -7.23
C GLN A 110 20.21 2.62 -6.37
N GLN A 111 21.41 2.34 -6.89
CA GLN A 111 22.45 1.62 -6.15
C GLN A 111 22.92 2.41 -4.93
N ARG A 112 23.12 3.73 -5.05
CA ARG A 112 23.49 4.57 -3.90
C ARG A 112 22.39 4.64 -2.85
N ILE A 113 21.14 4.82 -3.26
CA ILE A 113 20.00 4.83 -2.33
C ILE A 113 19.89 3.48 -1.59
N GLU A 114 20.06 2.36 -2.29
CA GLU A 114 20.03 1.04 -1.63
C GLU A 114 21.22 0.83 -0.68
N ASN A 115 22.42 1.28 -1.05
CA ASN A 115 23.57 1.28 -0.14
C ASN A 115 23.32 2.18 1.08
N ARG A 116 22.64 3.32 0.92
CA ARG A 116 22.28 4.16 2.07
C ARG A 116 21.27 3.45 2.97
N LYS A 117 20.24 2.83 2.39
CA LYS A 117 19.26 2.03 3.12
C LYS A 117 19.91 0.88 3.90
N THR A 118 20.96 0.23 3.39
CA THR A 118 21.67 -0.82 4.15
C THR A 118 22.42 -0.26 5.36
N ILE A 119 23.03 0.92 5.25
CA ILE A 119 23.64 1.64 6.38
C ILE A 119 22.58 2.00 7.42
N LEU A 120 21.41 2.48 6.98
CA LEU A 120 20.30 2.83 7.87
C LEU A 120 19.75 1.61 8.63
N LYS A 121 19.80 0.41 8.04
CA LYS A 121 19.39 -0.84 8.70
C LYS A 121 20.33 -1.28 9.84
N GLU A 122 21.52 -0.71 9.98
CA GLU A 122 22.41 -1.05 11.11
C GLU A 122 21.82 -0.66 12.48
N LYS A 123 20.85 0.26 12.50
CA LYS A 123 20.14 0.67 13.71
C LYS A 123 18.73 0.09 13.71
N PRO A 124 18.21 -0.39 14.87
CA PRO A 124 16.87 -0.98 14.93
C PRO A 124 15.75 -0.07 14.43
N MET A 125 15.85 1.24 14.69
CA MET A 125 14.85 2.21 14.23
C MET A 125 14.92 2.42 12.71
N GLY A 126 16.13 2.57 12.17
CA GLY A 126 16.31 2.66 10.72
C GLY A 126 15.87 1.38 10.01
N GLU A 127 16.17 0.20 10.56
CA GLU A 127 15.72 -1.08 10.03
C GLU A 127 14.18 -1.18 9.99
N LEU A 128 13.49 -0.74 11.06
CA LEU A 128 12.02 -0.71 11.09
C LEU A 128 11.43 0.17 9.99
N TRP A 129 11.94 1.40 9.83
CA TRP A 129 11.41 2.34 8.84
C TRP A 129 11.79 2.00 7.41
N VAL A 130 12.99 1.45 7.18
CA VAL A 130 13.35 0.91 5.87
C VAL A 130 12.49 -0.30 5.54
N GLN A 131 12.20 -1.19 6.49
CA GLN A 131 11.25 -2.29 6.28
C GLN A 131 9.84 -1.75 5.96
N TYR A 132 9.40 -0.67 6.61
CA TYR A 132 8.15 0.01 6.25
C TYR A 132 8.17 0.49 4.79
N MET A 133 9.23 1.15 4.34
CA MET A 133 9.39 1.56 2.94
C MET A 133 9.31 0.35 1.99
N THR A 134 10.02 -0.74 2.30
CA THR A 134 9.94 -2.00 1.52
C THR A 134 8.52 -2.55 1.44
N MET A 135 7.74 -2.49 2.53
CA MET A 135 6.34 -2.91 2.51
C MET A 135 5.50 -1.98 1.62
N VAL A 136 5.72 -0.67 1.66
CA VAL A 136 5.00 0.28 0.79
C VAL A 136 5.35 0.07 -0.68
N ASP A 137 6.62 -0.22 -1.01
CA ASP A 137 7.08 -0.59 -2.35
C ASP A 137 6.43 -1.89 -2.82
N LEU A 138 6.35 -2.91 -1.95
CA LEU A 138 5.66 -4.17 -2.25
C LEU A 138 4.17 -3.95 -2.51
N LEU A 139 3.51 -3.08 -1.74
CA LEU A 139 2.13 -2.67 -2.00
C LEU A 139 1.97 -1.96 -3.34
N ARG A 140 2.88 -1.03 -3.67
CA ARG A 140 2.88 -0.31 -4.96
C ARG A 140 3.04 -1.28 -6.12
N THR A 141 3.95 -2.25 -5.98
CA THR A 141 4.22 -3.30 -6.97
C THR A 141 3.03 -4.25 -7.14
N PHE A 142 2.36 -4.62 -6.04
CA PHE A 142 1.14 -5.40 -6.09
C PHE A 142 0.03 -4.67 -6.86
N ILE A 143 -0.20 -3.39 -6.55
CA ILE A 143 -1.16 -2.55 -7.29
C ILE A 143 -0.76 -2.47 -8.76
N HIS A 144 0.52 -2.25 -9.07
CA HIS A 144 1.02 -2.24 -10.45
C HIS A 144 0.70 -3.54 -11.19
N SER A 145 0.89 -4.70 -10.56
CA SER A 145 0.55 -6.00 -11.14
C SER A 145 -0.94 -6.12 -11.50
N GLU A 146 -1.83 -5.60 -10.65
CA GLU A 146 -3.27 -5.63 -10.89
C GLU A 146 -3.68 -4.62 -11.98
N ARG A 147 -3.08 -3.42 -11.97
CA ARG A 147 -3.39 -2.37 -12.96
C ARG A 147 -2.96 -2.78 -14.36
N THR A 148 -1.82 -3.48 -14.48
CA THR A 148 -1.28 -3.97 -15.76
C THR A 148 -1.76 -5.35 -16.14
N GLY A 149 -2.39 -6.10 -15.23
CA GLY A 149 -2.75 -7.50 -15.45
C GLY A 149 -1.52 -8.40 -15.58
N ASN A 150 -0.40 -8.08 -14.91
CA ASN A 150 0.78 -8.93 -14.88
C ASN A 150 0.60 -10.04 -13.82
N TRP A 151 0.28 -11.25 -14.28
CA TRP A 151 -0.03 -12.38 -13.41
C TRP A 151 1.17 -12.88 -12.61
N LYS A 152 2.32 -13.03 -13.25
CA LYS A 152 3.55 -13.51 -12.59
C LYS A 152 4.01 -12.56 -11.50
N LEU A 153 3.95 -11.25 -11.78
CA LEU A 153 4.26 -10.24 -10.77
C LEU A 153 3.25 -10.26 -9.61
N ASN A 154 1.97 -10.51 -9.89
CA ASN A 154 0.96 -10.64 -8.84
C ASN A 154 1.27 -11.81 -7.89
N LEU A 155 1.63 -12.97 -8.43
CA LEU A 155 2.03 -14.14 -7.65
C LEU A 155 3.29 -13.88 -6.83
N TRP A 156 4.30 -13.24 -7.43
CA TRP A 156 5.52 -12.85 -6.71
C TRP A 156 5.21 -11.90 -5.56
N CYS A 157 4.38 -10.87 -5.77
CA CYS A 157 3.99 -9.99 -4.68
C CYS A 157 3.27 -10.74 -3.55
N LEU A 158 2.40 -11.69 -3.89
CA LEU A 158 1.70 -12.50 -2.88
C LEU A 158 2.66 -13.42 -2.11
N SER A 159 3.68 -14.01 -2.77
CA SER A 159 4.70 -14.80 -2.10
C SER A 159 5.54 -13.98 -1.14
N GLU A 160 5.77 -12.70 -1.41
CA GLU A 160 6.47 -11.81 -0.48
C GLU A 160 5.55 -11.31 0.65
N MET A 161 4.29 -10.99 0.34
CA MET A 161 3.32 -10.49 1.33
C MET A 161 2.96 -11.53 2.39
N VAL A 162 3.03 -12.83 2.07
CA VAL A 162 2.66 -13.92 2.99
C VAL A 162 3.47 -13.89 4.29
N TYR A 163 4.76 -13.55 4.21
CA TYR A 163 5.64 -13.50 5.37
C TYR A 163 5.23 -12.38 6.33
N TYR A 164 4.86 -11.22 5.82
CA TYR A 164 4.33 -10.14 6.65
C TYR A 164 2.97 -10.48 7.26
N PHE A 165 2.10 -11.19 6.54
CA PHE A 165 0.83 -11.67 7.11
C PHE A 165 1.07 -12.63 8.28
N ALA A 166 2.01 -13.57 8.12
CA ALA A 166 2.37 -14.51 9.17
C ALA A 166 2.97 -13.80 10.38
N ALA A 167 3.93 -12.90 10.16
CA ALA A 167 4.62 -12.13 11.19
C ALA A 167 3.66 -11.28 12.03
N THR A 168 2.71 -10.60 11.37
CA THR A 168 1.76 -9.65 12.00
C THR A 168 0.48 -10.30 12.54
N GLY A 169 0.38 -11.64 12.53
CA GLY A 169 -0.78 -12.36 13.04
C GLY A 169 -2.04 -12.29 12.15
N HIS A 170 -1.91 -11.91 10.88
CA HIS A 170 -2.97 -11.96 9.87
C HIS A 170 -3.13 -13.39 9.32
N ARG A 171 -3.31 -14.35 10.24
CA ARG A 171 -3.22 -15.80 10.03
C ARG A 171 -4.08 -16.33 8.89
N ASN A 172 -5.33 -15.89 8.82
CA ASN A 172 -6.26 -16.35 7.79
C ASN A 172 -5.77 -15.93 6.40
N TYR A 173 -5.22 -14.73 6.27
CA TYR A 173 -4.64 -14.26 5.01
C TYR A 173 -3.36 -15.02 4.67
N ALA A 174 -2.48 -15.26 5.65
CA ALA A 174 -1.28 -16.07 5.43
C ALA A 174 -1.64 -17.47 4.90
N LYS A 175 -2.62 -18.15 5.51
CA LYS A 175 -3.11 -19.45 5.04
C LYS A 175 -3.72 -19.37 3.63
N SER A 176 -4.67 -18.46 3.43
CA SER A 176 -5.39 -18.36 2.15
C SER A 176 -4.45 -18.01 0.99
N VAL A 177 -3.48 -17.13 1.23
CA VAL A 177 -2.46 -16.80 0.23
C VAL A 177 -1.58 -18.00 -0.05
N GLN A 178 -1.15 -18.75 0.98
CA GLN A 178 -0.32 -19.94 0.78
C GLN A 178 -1.05 -21.03 -0.04
N ILE A 179 -2.31 -21.32 0.29
CA ILE A 179 -3.14 -22.28 -0.47
C ILE A 179 -3.28 -21.79 -1.91
N PHE A 180 -3.62 -20.52 -2.10
CA PHE A 180 -3.76 -19.93 -3.42
C PHE A 180 -2.46 -20.06 -4.24
N LEU A 181 -1.29 -19.75 -3.67
CA LEU A 181 -0.01 -19.88 -4.36
C LEU A 181 0.25 -21.32 -4.79
N GLN A 182 -0.04 -22.32 -3.94
CA GLN A 182 0.09 -23.74 -4.29
C GLN A 182 -0.83 -24.12 -5.46
N ASP A 183 -2.10 -23.72 -5.41
CA ASP A 183 -3.04 -23.95 -6.50
C ASP A 183 -2.55 -23.30 -7.81
N MET A 184 -1.99 -22.09 -7.73
CA MET A 184 -1.50 -21.35 -8.88
C MET A 184 -0.21 -21.93 -9.47
N MET A 185 0.64 -22.59 -8.66
CA MET A 185 1.81 -23.32 -9.15
C MET A 185 1.45 -24.56 -9.96
N GLU A 186 0.33 -25.21 -9.63
CA GLU A 186 -0.17 -26.38 -10.37
C GLU A 186 -1.13 -26.02 -11.50
N LEU A 187 -1.58 -24.76 -11.58
CA LEU A 187 -2.59 -24.30 -12.53
C LEU A 187 -2.24 -24.61 -13.99
N GLU A 188 -0.97 -24.48 -14.37
CA GLU A 188 -0.51 -24.77 -15.74
C GLU A 188 -0.75 -26.25 -16.11
N LYS A 189 -0.58 -27.17 -15.16
CA LYS A 189 -0.80 -28.60 -15.35
C LYS A 189 -2.28 -28.95 -15.27
N ASN A 190 -2.97 -28.41 -14.28
CA ASN A 190 -4.36 -28.77 -13.96
C ASN A 190 -5.35 -28.14 -14.95
N ASN A 191 -5.09 -26.90 -15.39
CA ASN A 191 -5.96 -26.13 -16.29
C ASN A 191 -5.14 -25.18 -17.19
N PRO A 192 -4.46 -25.69 -18.23
CA PRO A 192 -3.59 -24.89 -19.10
C PRO A 192 -4.31 -23.74 -19.81
N VAL A 193 -5.60 -23.91 -20.13
CA VAL A 193 -6.42 -22.85 -20.74
C VAL A 193 -6.57 -21.66 -19.80
N ILE A 194 -6.88 -21.90 -18.52
CA ILE A 194 -7.03 -20.84 -17.52
C ILE A 194 -5.68 -20.17 -17.26
N TYR A 195 -4.61 -20.95 -17.18
CA TYR A 195 -3.26 -20.40 -17.04
C TYR A 195 -2.92 -19.45 -18.19
N SER A 196 -3.18 -19.84 -19.44
CA SER A 196 -3.00 -18.97 -20.61
C SER A 196 -3.85 -17.69 -20.52
N MET A 197 -5.09 -17.78 -20.07
CA MET A 197 -5.93 -16.59 -19.84
C MET A 197 -5.35 -15.65 -18.78
N PHE A 198 -4.78 -16.21 -17.70
CA PHE A 198 -4.15 -15.41 -16.65
C PHE A 198 -2.84 -14.77 -17.13
N ASP A 199 -2.00 -15.48 -17.88
CA ASP A 199 -0.77 -14.94 -18.46
C ASP A 199 -1.07 -13.81 -19.48
N MET A 200 -2.21 -13.89 -20.18
CA MET A 200 -2.75 -12.78 -21.01
C MET A 200 -3.32 -11.61 -20.18
N GLY A 201 -3.32 -11.70 -18.85
CA GLY A 201 -3.80 -10.66 -17.94
C GLY A 201 -5.32 -10.63 -17.73
N LEU A 202 -6.05 -11.68 -18.09
CA LEU A 202 -7.50 -11.77 -17.94
C LEU A 202 -7.95 -12.12 -16.51
N PHE A 203 -7.03 -12.17 -15.53
CA PHE A 203 -7.38 -12.33 -14.13
C PHE A 203 -7.93 -11.03 -13.50
N VAL A 204 -7.68 -9.87 -14.12
CA VAL A 204 -8.20 -8.55 -13.71
C VAL A 204 -9.33 -8.08 -14.62
N ILE A 205 -10.21 -7.23 -14.08
CA ILE A 205 -11.32 -6.68 -14.87
C ILE A 205 -10.88 -5.38 -15.52
N ARG A 206 -11.11 -5.25 -16.82
CA ARG A 206 -10.86 -4.02 -17.59
C ARG A 206 -12.17 -3.49 -18.16
N ARG A 207 -12.39 -2.19 -18.02
CA ARG A 207 -13.52 -1.48 -18.66
C ARG A 207 -13.14 -0.75 -19.95
N SER A 208 -11.84 -0.60 -20.18
CA SER A 208 -11.26 0.09 -21.33
C SER A 208 -10.00 -0.64 -21.75
N ASN A 209 -9.59 -0.49 -23.01
CA ASN A 209 -8.35 -1.10 -23.54
C ASN A 209 -7.05 -0.36 -23.14
N ARG A 210 -7.12 0.58 -22.19
CA ARG A 210 -5.91 1.26 -21.67
C ARG A 210 -5.06 0.27 -20.88
N PHE A 211 -3.73 0.31 -21.08
CA PHE A 211 -2.77 -0.61 -20.45
C PHE A 211 -2.90 -0.67 -18.93
N TRP A 212 -3.01 0.49 -18.28
CA TRP A 212 -3.12 0.61 -16.83
C TRP A 212 -4.56 0.52 -16.30
N ALA A 213 -5.53 -0.03 -17.04
CA ALA A 213 -6.94 0.00 -16.64
C ALA A 213 -7.42 -1.20 -15.80
N GLY A 214 -6.57 -2.17 -15.49
CA GLY A 214 -6.94 -3.36 -14.73
C GLY A 214 -7.44 -3.03 -13.33
N LEU A 215 -8.55 -3.64 -12.92
CA LEU A 215 -9.12 -3.46 -11.58
C LEU A 215 -9.35 -4.82 -10.91
N PRO A 216 -9.13 -4.90 -9.58
CA PRO A 216 -9.46 -6.09 -8.81
C PRO A 216 -10.96 -6.40 -8.87
N LYS A 217 -11.29 -7.68 -8.90
CA LYS A 217 -12.70 -8.15 -9.02
C LYS A 217 -13.57 -7.58 -7.90
N ASP A 218 -13.09 -7.64 -6.66
CA ASP A 218 -13.80 -7.13 -5.49
C ASP A 218 -14.04 -5.62 -5.56
N LEU A 219 -13.05 -4.86 -6.03
CA LEU A 219 -13.17 -3.42 -6.20
C LEU A 219 -14.23 -3.07 -7.25
N VAL A 220 -14.28 -3.80 -8.38
CA VAL A 220 -15.33 -3.61 -9.39
C VAL A 220 -16.69 -3.99 -8.82
N ASN A 221 -16.80 -5.10 -8.09
CA ASN A 221 -18.05 -5.49 -7.45
C ASN A 221 -18.54 -4.40 -6.49
N GLU A 222 -17.68 -3.89 -5.61
CA GLU A 222 -18.05 -2.87 -4.63
C GLU A 222 -18.43 -1.53 -5.31
N HIS A 223 -17.63 -1.06 -6.26
CA HIS A 223 -17.86 0.24 -6.91
C HIS A 223 -18.95 0.23 -7.98
N THR A 224 -19.30 -0.93 -8.53
CA THR A 224 -20.30 -1.06 -9.61
C THR A 224 -21.59 -1.64 -9.08
N LEU A 225 -21.53 -2.89 -8.59
CA LEU A 225 -22.71 -3.67 -8.22
C LEU A 225 -23.20 -3.27 -6.83
N MET A 226 -22.31 -3.19 -5.83
CA MET A 226 -22.72 -2.85 -4.48
C MET A 226 -23.14 -1.38 -4.38
N ARG A 227 -22.50 -0.48 -5.14
CA ARG A 227 -22.87 0.94 -5.18
C ARG A 227 -24.31 1.16 -5.63
N CYS A 228 -24.78 0.47 -6.67
CA CYS A 228 -26.17 0.62 -7.13
C CYS A 228 -27.18 0.09 -6.09
N MET A 229 -26.80 -0.93 -5.30
CA MET A 229 -27.61 -1.45 -4.20
C MET A 229 -27.56 -0.57 -2.94
N LYS A 230 -26.47 0.20 -2.71
CA LYS A 230 -26.24 1.05 -1.52
C LYS A 230 -26.65 2.50 -1.67
N TRP A 231 -27.03 2.93 -2.88
CA TRP A 231 -27.50 4.28 -3.15
C TRP A 231 -28.84 4.59 -2.45
N SER A 232 -29.22 5.86 -2.36
CA SER A 232 -30.53 6.29 -1.84
C SER A 232 -31.66 5.78 -2.73
N GLY A 233 -32.54 4.92 -2.19
CA GLY A 233 -33.54 4.19 -2.97
C GLY A 233 -33.06 2.83 -3.50
N GLY A 234 -31.83 2.44 -3.20
CA GLY A 234 -31.28 1.10 -3.47
C GLY A 234 -31.69 0.07 -2.42
N LEU A 235 -31.41 -1.20 -2.72
CA LEU A 235 -31.90 -2.35 -1.96
C LEU A 235 -31.47 -2.39 -0.48
N THR A 236 -30.28 -1.89 -0.16
CA THR A 236 -29.66 -2.06 1.17
C THR A 236 -30.03 -0.99 2.20
N ARG A 237 -30.71 0.10 1.80
CA ARG A 237 -31.18 1.13 2.72
C ARG A 237 -32.63 0.84 3.16
N GLY A 238 -32.87 0.70 4.47
CA GLY A 238 -34.19 0.44 5.04
C GLY A 238 -34.55 -1.06 5.11
N ARG A 239 -35.82 -1.42 4.87
CA ARG A 239 -36.32 -2.81 4.95
C ARG A 239 -36.18 -3.61 3.63
N GLY A 240 -35.47 -3.06 2.63
CA GLY A 240 -35.44 -3.59 1.26
C GLY A 240 -34.86 -5.01 1.12
N ILE A 241 -33.85 -5.37 1.92
CA ILE A 241 -33.27 -6.73 1.92
C ILE A 241 -34.24 -7.75 2.52
N MET A 242 -35.05 -7.36 3.51
CA MET A 242 -35.82 -8.29 4.34
C MET A 242 -37.10 -8.81 3.66
N HIS A 243 -37.66 -8.08 2.69
CA HIS A 243 -38.89 -8.49 1.99
C HIS A 243 -38.62 -8.87 0.54
N GLU A 244 -39.08 -10.07 0.15
CA GLU A 244 -38.94 -10.60 -1.21
C GLU A 244 -39.60 -9.71 -2.26
N SER A 245 -40.77 -9.13 -1.96
CA SER A 245 -41.47 -8.22 -2.86
C SER A 245 -40.66 -6.97 -3.20
N GLN A 246 -39.84 -6.46 -2.26
CA GLN A 246 -38.96 -5.33 -2.49
C GLN A 246 -37.73 -5.72 -3.31
N ARG A 247 -37.16 -6.91 -3.07
CA ARG A 247 -36.09 -7.47 -3.92
C ARG A 247 -36.55 -7.63 -5.36
N ASN A 248 -37.73 -8.22 -5.58
CA ASN A 248 -38.29 -8.42 -6.92
C ASN A 248 -38.59 -7.09 -7.60
N ARG A 249 -39.17 -6.12 -6.90
CA ARG A 249 -39.41 -4.78 -7.46
C ARG A 249 -38.10 -4.12 -7.88
N TRP A 250 -37.07 -4.18 -7.04
CA TRP A 250 -35.76 -3.60 -7.37
C TRP A 250 -35.11 -4.31 -8.56
N LEU A 251 -35.10 -5.65 -8.57
CA LEU A 251 -34.51 -6.45 -9.65
C LEU A 251 -35.21 -6.20 -10.99
N LEU A 252 -36.54 -6.19 -11.01
CA LEU A 252 -37.33 -5.97 -12.22
C LEU A 252 -37.29 -4.53 -12.72
N ALA A 253 -37.16 -3.55 -11.80
CA ALA A 253 -37.06 -2.14 -12.17
C ALA A 253 -35.65 -1.75 -12.64
N LEU A 254 -34.60 -2.48 -12.26
CA LEU A 254 -33.21 -2.09 -12.54
C LEU A 254 -32.91 -1.90 -14.04
N PRO A 255 -33.30 -2.81 -14.96
CA PRO A 255 -33.07 -2.62 -16.39
C PRO A 255 -33.83 -1.40 -16.93
N ILE A 256 -35.07 -1.18 -16.47
CA ILE A 256 -35.93 -0.06 -16.89
C ILE A 256 -35.31 1.27 -16.42
N CYS A 257 -34.91 1.36 -15.14
CA CYS A 257 -34.27 2.55 -14.60
C CYS A 257 -32.92 2.83 -15.28
N SER A 258 -32.15 1.79 -15.62
CA SER A 258 -30.89 1.95 -16.37
C SER A 258 -31.15 2.49 -17.78
N ALA A 259 -32.16 1.97 -18.48
CA ALA A 259 -32.54 2.44 -19.80
C ALA A 259 -33.02 3.91 -19.76
N VAL A 260 -33.90 4.25 -18.81
CA VAL A 260 -34.37 5.63 -18.62
C VAL A 260 -33.21 6.58 -18.29
N SER A 261 -32.27 6.16 -17.44
CA SER A 261 -31.08 6.96 -17.12
C SER A 261 -30.19 7.17 -18.35
N GLY A 262 -30.00 6.13 -19.18
CA GLY A 262 -29.28 6.23 -20.46
C GLY A 262 -29.96 7.21 -21.41
N SER A 263 -31.27 7.05 -21.64
CA SER A 263 -32.05 7.95 -22.50
C SER A 263 -32.08 9.39 -21.99
N MET A 264 -32.10 9.60 -20.66
CA MET A 264 -32.05 10.94 -20.07
C MET A 264 -30.69 11.61 -20.31
N GLN A 265 -29.59 10.85 -20.23
CA GLN A 265 -28.25 11.36 -20.54
C GLN A 265 -28.11 11.73 -22.02
N GLU A 266 -28.67 10.92 -22.92
CA GLU A 266 -28.74 11.22 -24.36
C GLU A 266 -29.59 12.48 -24.63
N LEU A 267 -30.79 12.56 -24.04
CA LEU A 267 -31.71 13.68 -24.22
C LEU A 267 -31.12 15.01 -23.73
N THR A 268 -30.47 14.99 -22.56
CA THR A 268 -29.88 16.19 -21.95
C THR A 268 -28.51 16.52 -22.52
N ASN A 269 -27.91 15.61 -23.30
CA ASN A 269 -26.52 15.64 -23.71
C ASN A 269 -25.53 15.80 -22.53
N LEU A 270 -25.99 15.51 -21.31
CA LEU A 270 -25.19 15.48 -20.10
C LEU A 270 -24.73 14.05 -19.89
N ARG A 271 -23.55 13.75 -20.42
CA ARG A 271 -22.89 12.49 -20.08
C ARG A 271 -22.22 12.67 -18.72
N TYR A 272 -22.64 11.89 -17.73
CA TYR A 272 -21.94 11.78 -16.45
C TYR A 272 -20.69 10.90 -16.58
N GLU A 273 -19.91 11.16 -17.63
CA GLU A 273 -18.59 10.56 -17.82
C GLU A 273 -17.62 11.28 -16.89
N THR A 274 -16.88 10.52 -16.08
CA THR A 274 -15.65 11.04 -15.49
C THR A 274 -14.69 11.34 -16.63
N SER A 275 -14.12 12.56 -16.67
CA SER A 275 -13.21 12.99 -17.74
C SER A 275 -12.15 11.94 -18.08
N ASP A 276 -11.61 11.99 -19.30
CA ASP A 276 -10.51 11.12 -19.71
C ASP A 276 -9.27 11.18 -18.79
N GLN A 277 -9.10 12.32 -18.11
CA GLN A 277 -8.04 12.53 -17.13
C GLN A 277 -8.38 11.86 -15.80
N HIS A 278 -7.44 11.05 -15.29
CA HIS A 278 -7.58 10.40 -14.00
C HIS A 278 -7.63 11.45 -12.89
N LYS A 279 -8.59 11.33 -11.97
CA LYS A 279 -8.80 12.29 -10.85
C LYS A 279 -7.53 12.64 -10.05
N GLU A 280 -6.60 11.68 -9.95
CA GLU A 280 -5.35 11.83 -9.21
C GLU A 280 -4.33 12.74 -9.92
N VAL A 281 -4.52 13.00 -11.22
CA VAL A 281 -3.67 13.88 -12.05
C VAL A 281 -4.31 15.27 -12.21
N SER A 282 -5.43 15.53 -11.54
CA SER A 282 -6.04 16.86 -11.58
C SER A 282 -5.13 17.89 -10.90
N PRO A 283 -5.01 19.13 -11.40
CA PRO A 283 -4.15 20.17 -10.81
C PRO A 283 -4.44 20.38 -9.32
N SER A 284 -5.73 20.41 -8.94
CA SER A 284 -6.15 20.53 -7.54
C SER A 284 -5.69 19.37 -6.66
N ARG A 285 -5.57 18.16 -7.23
CA ARG A 285 -5.10 17.00 -6.48
C ARG A 285 -3.59 17.03 -6.32
N ILE A 286 -2.85 17.40 -7.37
CA ILE A 286 -1.40 17.59 -7.33
C ILE A 286 -1.04 18.65 -6.28
N GLU A 287 -1.68 19.82 -6.34
CA GLU A 287 -1.46 20.90 -5.39
C GLU A 287 -1.71 20.46 -3.94
N ARG A 288 -2.82 19.74 -3.71
CA ARG A 288 -3.14 19.19 -2.38
C ARG A 288 -2.09 18.17 -1.92
N ASP A 289 -1.67 17.27 -2.79
CA ASP A 289 -0.70 16.23 -2.46
C ASP A 289 0.67 16.86 -2.15
N ASN A 290 1.09 17.89 -2.90
CA ASN A 290 2.31 18.66 -2.61
C ASN A 290 2.23 19.39 -1.27
N ASN A 291 1.10 20.05 -0.96
CA ASN A 291 0.92 20.72 0.33
C ASN A 291 0.92 19.74 1.52
N ASP A 292 0.30 18.57 1.35
CA ASP A 292 0.26 17.53 2.37
C ASP A 292 1.63 16.85 2.53
N ALA A 293 2.36 16.61 1.44
CA ALA A 293 3.74 16.13 1.43
C ALA A 293 4.67 17.08 2.21
N HIS A 294 4.58 18.38 1.95
CA HIS A 294 5.41 19.37 2.65
C HIS A 294 5.20 19.37 4.17
N LYS A 295 3.94 19.24 4.64
CA LYS A 295 3.64 19.12 6.09
C LYS A 295 4.26 17.87 6.70
N ILE A 296 4.15 16.74 6.01
CA ILE A 296 4.75 15.48 6.44
C ILE A 296 6.28 15.62 6.50
N LEU A 297 6.88 16.25 5.49
CA LEU A 297 8.33 16.48 5.44
C LEU A 297 8.79 17.33 6.62
N GLN A 298 8.13 18.47 6.88
CA GLN A 298 8.45 19.33 8.03
C GLN A 298 8.41 18.55 9.35
N PHE A 299 7.40 17.69 9.53
CA PHE A 299 7.27 16.85 10.70
C PHE A 299 8.41 15.83 10.80
N LEU A 300 8.76 15.15 9.69
CA LEU A 300 9.82 14.14 9.65
C LEU A 300 11.23 14.74 9.79
N VAL A 301 11.46 15.97 9.34
CA VAL A 301 12.74 16.67 9.57
C VAL A 301 12.95 16.91 11.07
N GLN A 302 11.90 17.32 11.77
CA GLN A 302 11.95 17.53 13.22
C GLN A 302 12.06 16.19 13.99
N ASN A 303 11.39 15.16 13.50
CA ASN A 303 11.28 13.85 14.13
C ASN A 303 11.87 12.78 13.20
N ASN A 304 13.17 12.88 12.89
CA ASN A 304 13.79 12.05 11.86
C ASN A 304 14.01 10.61 12.34
N PRO A 305 13.39 9.59 11.71
CA PRO A 305 13.51 8.19 12.12
C PRO A 305 14.90 7.58 11.90
N PHE A 306 15.74 8.23 11.09
CA PHE A 306 17.07 7.79 10.70
C PHE A 306 18.19 8.42 11.53
N GLN A 307 17.86 9.16 12.59
CA GLN A 307 18.87 9.68 13.50
C GLN A 307 19.69 8.53 14.14
N PRO A 308 20.99 8.78 14.44
CA PRO A 308 21.89 7.79 15.00
C PRO A 308 21.58 7.52 16.49
N SER A 309 20.39 7.00 16.78
CA SER A 309 20.01 6.48 18.09
C SER A 309 20.35 5.00 18.18
N LEU A 310 20.91 4.58 19.31
CA LEU A 310 21.22 3.16 19.58
C LEU A 310 19.97 2.34 19.92
N ASP A 311 18.96 2.96 20.52
CA ASP A 311 17.77 2.28 21.04
C ASP A 311 16.54 2.54 20.16
N MET A 312 15.69 1.54 20.01
CA MET A 312 14.39 1.74 19.38
C MET A 312 13.46 2.52 20.34
N HIS A 313 12.75 3.49 19.80
CA HIS A 313 11.93 4.40 20.57
C HIS A 313 10.75 4.91 19.74
N ASN A 314 9.72 5.39 20.42
CA ASN A 314 8.62 6.07 19.72
C ASN A 314 9.12 7.43 19.20
N LEU A 315 8.88 7.70 17.91
CA LEU A 315 9.40 8.87 17.20
C LEU A 315 9.07 10.22 17.85
N ILE A 316 8.00 10.29 18.66
CA ILE A 316 7.44 11.55 19.16
C ILE A 316 7.63 11.71 20.65
N THR A 317 7.35 10.64 21.39
CA THR A 317 7.46 10.65 22.85
C THR A 317 8.89 10.40 23.32
N GLY A 318 9.77 9.91 22.43
CA GLY A 318 11.13 9.50 22.80
C GLY A 318 11.16 8.30 23.75
N GLU A 319 10.01 7.69 24.04
CA GLU A 319 9.92 6.55 24.96
C GLU A 319 10.66 5.35 24.38
N LYS A 320 11.67 4.88 25.11
CA LYS A 320 12.43 3.67 24.76
C LYS A 320 11.52 2.45 24.74
N SER A 321 11.69 1.60 23.74
CA SER A 321 10.97 0.34 23.63
C SER A 321 11.53 -0.74 24.56
N GLU A 322 10.74 -1.79 24.81
CA GLU A 322 11.21 -2.96 25.55
C GLU A 322 12.31 -3.74 24.78
N PRO A 323 13.29 -4.37 25.48
CA PRO A 323 14.34 -5.16 24.84
C PRO A 323 13.85 -6.42 24.08
N SER A 324 12.63 -6.89 24.37
CA SER A 324 12.02 -8.09 23.75
C SER A 324 11.49 -7.85 22.33
N LEU A 325 11.59 -6.62 21.85
CA LEU A 325 10.94 -6.16 20.64
C LEU A 325 11.71 -6.58 19.36
N ASN A 326 11.00 -7.19 18.42
CA ASN A 326 11.57 -7.74 17.19
C ASN A 326 10.86 -7.27 15.90
N CYS A 327 10.02 -6.23 15.95
CA CYS A 327 9.24 -5.79 14.78
C CYS A 327 10.11 -5.26 13.61
N HIS A 328 11.36 -4.90 13.85
CA HIS A 328 12.32 -4.54 12.78
C HIS A 328 12.71 -5.73 11.89
N LYS A 329 12.58 -6.97 12.39
CA LYS A 329 12.88 -8.23 11.67
C LYS A 329 11.62 -9.00 11.28
N SER A 330 10.56 -8.27 10.90
CA SER A 330 9.27 -8.89 10.64
C SER A 330 9.30 -9.86 9.48
N TYR A 331 10.08 -9.57 8.43
CA TYR A 331 10.23 -10.47 7.30
C TYR A 331 10.83 -11.82 7.71
N GLU A 332 11.95 -11.82 8.43
CA GLU A 332 12.64 -13.04 8.91
C GLU A 332 11.74 -13.88 9.83
N VAL A 333 11.04 -13.23 10.76
CA VAL A 333 10.07 -13.89 11.65
C VAL A 333 8.95 -14.53 10.83
N GLY A 334 8.46 -13.83 9.81
CA GLY A 334 7.48 -14.34 8.86
C GLY A 334 7.96 -15.59 8.12
N CYS A 335 9.20 -15.57 7.61
CA CYS A 335 9.82 -16.72 6.97
C CYS A 335 9.88 -17.92 7.92
N SER A 336 10.41 -17.74 9.14
CA SER A 336 10.48 -18.82 10.13
C SER A 336 9.11 -19.37 10.51
N ILE A 337 8.06 -18.54 10.59
CA ILE A 337 6.70 -19.01 10.85
C ILE A 337 6.19 -19.89 9.70
N MET A 338 6.42 -19.47 8.46
CA MET A 338 5.97 -20.20 7.27
C MET A 338 6.77 -21.49 7.04
N GLU A 339 8.07 -21.50 7.32
CA GLU A 339 8.91 -22.70 7.29
C GLU A 339 8.43 -23.76 8.30
N ASN A 340 8.07 -23.34 9.51
CA ASN A 340 7.50 -24.24 10.52
C ASN A 340 6.11 -24.77 10.12
N ALA A 341 5.40 -24.07 9.25
CA ALA A 341 4.12 -24.52 8.72
C ALA A 341 4.28 -25.52 7.57
N TYR A 342 5.46 -25.58 6.93
CA TYR A 342 5.72 -26.46 5.80
C TYR A 342 5.48 -27.94 6.14
N GLY A 343 4.86 -28.66 5.21
CA GLY A 343 4.52 -30.08 5.36
C GLY A 343 3.31 -30.38 6.25
N ASN A 344 2.72 -29.38 6.91
CA ASN A 344 1.48 -29.56 7.67
C ASN A 344 0.25 -29.28 6.81
N ASP A 345 -0.85 -29.95 7.12
CA ASP A 345 -2.15 -29.64 6.51
C ASP A 345 -2.63 -28.23 6.89
N ALA A 346 -3.13 -27.49 5.90
CA ALA A 346 -3.52 -26.10 6.08
C ALA A 346 -4.77 -25.92 6.97
N TYR A 347 -5.65 -26.92 7.03
CA TYR A 347 -6.85 -26.91 7.86
C TYR A 347 -6.54 -27.30 9.31
N GLU A 348 -5.55 -28.16 9.53
CA GLU A 348 -5.14 -28.59 10.87
C GLU A 348 -4.11 -27.67 11.53
N HIS A 349 -3.19 -27.09 10.75
CA HIS A 349 -2.12 -26.25 11.28
C HIS A 349 -2.69 -24.97 11.91
N SER A 350 -2.24 -24.60 13.11
CA SER A 350 -2.67 -23.37 13.78
C SER A 350 -1.48 -22.51 14.18
N PHE A 351 -1.44 -21.28 13.65
CA PHE A 351 -0.41 -20.31 13.99
C PHE A 351 -0.50 -19.89 15.46
N ARG A 352 0.66 -19.87 16.13
CA ARG A 352 0.76 -19.54 17.55
C ARG A 352 1.10 -18.07 17.73
N LYS A 353 0.30 -17.37 18.54
CA LYS A 353 0.52 -15.93 18.86
C LYS A 353 1.92 -15.63 19.39
N LYS A 354 2.52 -16.57 20.13
CA LYS A 354 3.85 -16.40 20.73
C LYS A 354 4.99 -16.33 19.70
N ASN A 355 4.74 -16.79 18.47
CA ASN A 355 5.73 -16.77 17.39
C ASN A 355 5.63 -15.48 16.55
N GLU A 356 4.54 -14.74 16.69
CA GLU A 356 4.31 -13.47 15.98
C GLU A 356 5.26 -12.38 16.51
N ILE A 357 5.41 -11.30 15.76
CA ILE A 357 6.23 -10.16 16.16
C ILE A 357 5.67 -9.46 17.40
N ILE A 358 6.56 -8.92 18.21
CA ILE A 358 6.26 -8.02 19.32
C ILE A 358 6.49 -6.60 18.81
N THR A 359 5.40 -5.87 18.62
CA THR A 359 5.41 -4.46 18.20
C THR A 359 5.46 -3.53 19.41
N MET A 360 5.81 -2.25 19.20
CA MET A 360 5.91 -1.29 20.30
C MET A 360 4.58 -1.14 21.04
N GLY A 361 3.46 -1.13 20.31
CA GLY A 361 2.13 -1.06 20.91
C GLY A 361 1.74 -2.29 21.73
N THR A 362 2.17 -3.49 21.31
CA THR A 362 1.90 -4.72 22.07
C THR A 362 2.75 -4.83 23.33
N ALA A 363 4.02 -4.40 23.28
CA ALA A 363 4.91 -4.35 24.44
C ALA A 363 4.32 -3.44 25.54
N LYS A 364 3.90 -2.21 25.21
CA LYS A 364 3.26 -1.26 26.15
C LYS A 364 2.06 -1.85 26.89
N LYS A 365 1.20 -2.60 26.20
CA LYS A 365 0.03 -3.27 26.79
C LYS A 365 0.43 -4.39 27.76
N GLY A 366 1.55 -5.08 27.49
CA GLY A 366 2.11 -6.12 28.34
C GLY A 366 2.70 -5.57 29.64
N THR A 367 3.45 -4.47 29.58
CA THR A 367 4.04 -3.80 30.75
C THR A 367 2.97 -3.26 31.69
N TYR A 368 1.90 -2.66 31.15
CA TYR A 368 0.77 -2.16 31.95
C TYR A 368 0.06 -3.29 32.70
N ARG A 369 -0.17 -4.45 32.05
CA ARG A 369 -0.77 -5.63 32.69
C ARG A 369 0.10 -6.20 33.81
N ARG A 370 1.43 -6.26 33.63
CA ARG A 370 2.35 -6.75 34.67
C ARG A 370 2.39 -5.84 35.91
N ARG A 371 2.32 -4.51 35.73
CA ARG A 371 2.24 -3.55 36.85
C ARG A 371 0.96 -3.69 37.66
N ILE A 372 -0.17 -3.99 37.02
CA ILE A 372 -1.45 -4.22 37.72
C ILE A 372 -1.42 -5.55 38.49
N SER A 373 -0.80 -6.60 37.96
CA SER A 373 -0.69 -7.89 38.66
C SER A 373 0.31 -7.88 39.82
N SER A 374 1.29 -6.98 39.83
CA SER A 374 2.24 -6.84 40.95
C SER A 374 1.74 -5.96 42.10
N HIS A 375 0.55 -5.37 41.96
CA HIS A 375 -0.12 -4.54 42.98
C HIS A 375 -1.38 -5.24 43.54
N ARG A 376 -1.46 -6.57 43.44
CA ARG A 376 -2.52 -7.38 44.04
C ARG A 376 -1.94 -8.40 45.01
#